data_AF-A0A401PZY9-F1
#
_entry.id   AF-A0A401PZY9-F1
#
_cell.length_a   1.000
_cell.length_b   1.000
_cell.length_c   1.000
_cell.angle_alpha   90.00
_cell.angle_beta   90.00
_cell.angle_gamma   90.00
#
_symmetry.space_group_name_H-M   'P 1'
#
loop_
_entity.id
_entity.type
_entity.pdbx_description
1 polymer ?
#
loop_
_entity_poly.entity_id
_entity_poly.type
_entity_poly.pdbx_seq_one_letter_code
_entity_poly.pdbx_strand_id
1 'polypeptide(L)'
;MSWAGQCDDDPHWPGAGPVSVEMSWTGQCGDDPHWPGAGPVSVEMSWTGQCGDDPQRPGPRRVPGVAENRPSVLRADHLFVSKSDDQSQPITRYKGYVHAVELERVKLGFSQKLLAAFIPNMRFNVSFTFNRLPLQFQHRAAQLAEDTNLKDVLFPTYSDGRCIHPYEKSLVLYDRSLENNPEQAAAVKCIVSGISRPAPYLVFGPPGTGKTVTIVEAIKQGRDRTWDLGAVRLASAKFPAGHFSHVFIDEAGHAVEPECVIAIADLSLLERLMDTNTLYQKNPDSGSYNQHFVTKLLRNYRSHPTILEIPNELFYDNELMTYADPLITESYCQWQHLPKKDFPIIFHGVLGEDQREEKSPSFFNVDEIDKVLFYLKKLLTDQGKKGIAKISPKEIGVISPYRKQVEKIRRAITKLDKELMAMNDIKELKVGSVEEFQGQERKVIIISTVRSSSDYLQMDEDFNLGFLKNPKRFNVALTRAKALLIVVGNPMILRQDPNWNRLLSYCVTKQAYTGYEYESDDHEIDLIDRLEQLSLDTEPTDPDVVSIIQQQLEPEWRSEV
;
A
#
# COMPACT_ATOMS: atom_id res chain seq x y z
N MET A 1 -43.33 14.20 -3.88
CA MET A 1 -43.28 13.07 -2.94
C MET A 1 -42.13 13.31 -2.00
N SER A 2 -42.45 13.66 -0.75
CA SER A 2 -41.51 13.79 0.34
C SER A 2 -41.09 12.40 0.81
N TRP A 3 -39.80 12.09 0.75
CA TRP A 3 -39.23 10.97 1.48
C TRP A 3 -38.37 11.54 2.60
N ALA A 4 -38.90 11.46 3.82
CA ALA A 4 -38.13 11.46 5.04
C ALA A 4 -37.59 10.05 5.22
N GLY A 5 -36.27 9.90 5.24
CA GLY A 5 -35.60 8.67 5.69
C GLY A 5 -34.96 8.95 7.04
N GLN A 6 -35.59 8.45 8.09
CA GLN A 6 -34.92 8.18 9.36
C GLN A 6 -33.80 7.17 9.09
N CYS A 7 -32.55 7.54 9.35
CA CYS A 7 -31.52 6.55 9.57
C CYS A 7 -31.68 6.07 11.00
N ASP A 8 -32.38 4.95 11.15
CA ASP A 8 -32.38 4.15 12.37
C ASP A 8 -30.96 3.65 12.67
N ASP A 9 -30.68 3.58 13.96
CA ASP A 9 -29.48 3.02 14.56
C ASP A 9 -29.20 1.60 14.03
N ASP A 10 -28.00 1.39 13.47
CA ASP A 10 -27.48 0.06 13.16
C ASP A 10 -26.89 -0.57 14.45
N PRO A 11 -27.50 -1.61 15.03
CA PRO A 11 -27.15 -2.12 16.36
C PRO A 11 -25.93 -3.06 16.36
N HIS A 12 -25.20 -3.20 15.24
CA HIS A 12 -24.04 -4.10 15.14
C HIS A 12 -22.68 -3.38 14.99
N TRP A 13 -22.68 -2.05 15.00
CA TRP A 13 -21.47 -1.28 15.29
C TRP A 13 -21.46 -0.95 16.78
N PRO A 14 -20.51 -1.44 17.60
CA PRO A 14 -20.34 -0.88 18.94
C PRO A 14 -19.95 0.57 18.73
N GLY A 15 -20.91 1.48 18.98
CA GLY A 15 -20.69 2.91 18.88
C GLY A 15 -19.41 3.25 19.64
N ALA A 16 -18.41 3.75 18.92
CA ALA A 16 -17.16 4.19 19.54
C ALA A 16 -17.51 5.37 20.45
N GLY A 17 -17.75 5.09 21.73
CA GLY A 17 -17.95 6.09 22.75
C GLY A 17 -16.78 7.08 22.78
N PRO A 18 -16.98 8.32 23.25
CA PRO A 18 -15.90 9.29 23.35
C PRO A 18 -14.73 8.70 24.15
N VAL A 19 -13.55 8.66 23.53
CA VAL A 19 -12.35 8.09 24.16
C VAL A 19 -11.60 9.20 24.90
N SER A 20 -11.28 8.97 26.17
CA SER A 20 -10.43 9.87 26.96
C SER A 20 -8.95 9.69 26.60
N VAL A 21 -8.28 10.80 26.31
CA VAL A 21 -6.89 10.89 25.89
C VAL A 21 -6.15 11.88 26.79
N GLU A 22 -5.01 11.47 27.28
CA GLU A 22 -4.09 12.36 27.98
C GLU A 22 -3.21 13.07 26.94
N MET A 23 -3.21 14.40 26.98
CA MET A 23 -2.43 15.21 26.05
C MET A 23 -1.25 15.84 26.80
N SER A 24 -0.03 15.54 26.38
CA SER A 24 1.19 16.17 26.90
C SER A 24 1.80 17.12 25.86
N TRP A 25 2.19 18.31 26.30
CA TRP A 25 2.72 19.38 25.46
C TRP A 25 4.25 19.29 25.39
N THR A 26 4.79 19.17 24.17
CA THR A 26 6.25 19.15 23.93
C THR A 26 6.59 19.98 22.70
N GLY A 27 6.47 21.32 22.76
CA GLY A 27 6.98 22.16 21.67
C GLY A 27 6.68 23.64 21.77
N GLN A 28 7.66 24.48 21.44
CA GLN A 28 7.48 25.93 21.26
C GLN A 28 6.67 26.22 19.98
N CYS A 29 5.83 27.27 20.02
CA CYS A 29 5.11 27.79 18.86
C CYS A 29 6.11 28.21 17.77
N GLY A 30 6.16 27.45 16.67
CA GLY A 30 6.82 27.90 15.44
C GLY A 30 5.84 28.67 14.57
N ASP A 31 6.30 29.73 13.91
CA ASP A 31 5.55 30.44 12.87
C ASP A 31 5.61 29.63 11.57
N ASP A 32 4.50 29.00 11.16
CA ASP A 32 4.35 28.41 9.82
C ASP A 32 3.79 29.48 8.86
N PRO A 33 4.54 29.89 7.82
CA PRO A 33 4.12 30.95 6.90
C PRO A 33 2.86 30.63 6.09
N HIS A 34 2.44 29.36 6.01
CA HIS A 34 1.28 28.96 5.20
C HIS A 34 -0.07 29.14 5.90
N TRP A 35 -0.09 29.40 7.23
CA TRP A 35 -1.32 29.56 8.02
C TRP A 35 -1.14 30.61 9.15
N PRO A 36 -1.44 31.90 8.89
CA PRO A 36 -1.26 32.94 9.89
C PRO A 36 -2.26 32.76 11.05
N GLY A 37 -1.75 32.60 12.27
CA GLY A 37 -2.54 32.66 13.53
C GLY A 37 -2.65 31.38 14.36
N ALA A 38 -2.17 30.23 13.87
CA ALA A 38 -2.13 28.99 14.64
C ALA A 38 -0.81 28.23 14.35
N GLY A 39 0.18 28.39 15.23
CA GLY A 39 1.42 27.63 15.12
C GLY A 39 1.17 26.12 15.24
N PRO A 40 1.88 25.26 14.49
CA PRO A 40 1.74 23.82 14.62
C PRO A 40 2.21 23.38 16.00
N VAL A 41 1.28 22.85 16.82
CA VAL A 41 1.59 22.32 18.15
C VAL A 41 1.76 20.81 18.05
N SER A 42 2.86 20.32 18.59
CA SER A 42 3.08 18.89 18.75
C SER A 42 2.42 18.46 20.05
N VAL A 43 1.23 17.88 19.94
CA VAL A 43 0.53 17.28 21.07
C VAL A 43 0.88 15.81 21.10
N GLU A 44 1.58 15.37 22.14
CA GLU A 44 1.79 13.95 22.38
C GLU A 44 0.52 13.38 23.01
N MET A 45 -0.13 12.47 22.31
CA MET A 45 -1.34 11.80 22.79
C MET A 45 -0.98 10.45 23.38
N SER A 46 -1.24 10.27 24.68
CA SER A 46 -1.25 8.97 25.32
C SER A 46 -2.69 8.62 25.69
N TRP A 47 -3.23 7.59 25.05
CA TRP A 47 -4.59 7.13 25.35
C TRP A 47 -4.63 6.38 26.68
N THR A 48 -5.77 6.47 27.37
CA THR A 48 -6.13 5.62 28.51
C THR A 48 -7.51 5.03 28.24
N GLY A 49 -7.58 3.86 27.61
CA GLY A 49 -8.87 3.15 27.45
C GLY A 49 -9.32 2.52 28.76
N GLN A 50 -10.53 2.84 29.22
CA GLN A 50 -11.29 2.00 30.14
C GLN A 50 -12.07 0.98 29.29
N CYS A 51 -11.57 -0.25 29.21
CA CYS A 51 -12.41 -1.42 28.97
C CYS A 51 -12.43 -2.21 30.28
N GLY A 52 -13.63 -2.61 30.69
CA GLY A 52 -14.05 -3.24 31.94
C GLY A 52 -12.97 -3.84 32.87
N ASP A 53 -13.04 -3.39 34.13
CA ASP A 53 -12.71 -4.06 35.39
C ASP A 53 -11.35 -4.78 35.55
N ASP A 54 -10.35 -4.01 35.98
CA ASP A 54 -9.36 -4.45 36.99
C ASP A 54 -8.83 -3.24 37.78
N PRO A 55 -9.17 -3.05 39.07
CA PRO A 55 -8.78 -1.88 39.86
C PRO A 55 -7.29 -1.78 40.23
N GLN A 56 -6.42 -2.76 39.92
CA GLN A 56 -5.10 -2.83 40.55
C GLN A 56 -3.90 -2.26 39.76
N ARG A 57 -4.06 -1.61 38.60
CA ARG A 57 -2.92 -0.97 37.89
C ARG A 57 -3.27 0.35 37.17
N PRO A 58 -2.99 1.53 37.77
CA PRO A 58 -3.16 2.81 37.10
C PRO A 58 -1.95 3.10 36.21
N GLY A 59 -2.15 3.02 34.89
CA GLY A 59 -1.14 3.43 33.92
C GLY A 59 -1.76 3.64 32.54
N PRO A 60 -1.22 4.53 31.69
CA PRO A 60 -1.82 4.86 30.41
C PRO A 60 -1.85 3.65 29.46
N ARG A 61 -3.07 3.21 29.09
CA ARG A 61 -3.33 2.15 28.12
C ARG A 61 -3.78 2.75 26.78
N ARG A 62 -2.88 2.70 25.78
CA ARG A 62 -3.06 3.28 24.44
C ARG A 62 -4.15 2.53 23.65
N VAL A 63 -4.98 3.23 22.87
CA VAL A 63 -6.02 2.60 22.03
C VAL A 63 -5.34 1.91 20.84
N PRO A 64 -5.61 0.62 20.60
CA PRO A 64 -5.12 -0.08 19.42
C PRO A 64 -5.71 0.51 18.13
N GLY A 65 -4.89 0.76 17.11
CA GLY A 65 -5.37 0.87 15.72
C GLY A 65 -5.25 2.23 15.04
N VAL A 66 -5.18 3.35 15.78
CA VAL A 66 -5.15 4.70 15.14
C VAL A 66 -3.96 4.87 14.20
N ALA A 67 -2.84 4.26 14.57
CA ALA A 67 -1.62 4.30 13.79
C ALA A 67 -1.57 3.28 12.64
N GLU A 68 -2.62 2.47 12.44
CA GLU A 68 -2.79 1.57 11.28
C GLU A 68 -3.81 2.14 10.27
N ASN A 69 -4.00 3.47 10.27
CA ASN A 69 -5.12 4.15 9.62
C ASN A 69 -6.49 3.69 10.16
N ARG A 70 -6.63 3.46 11.48
CA ARG A 70 -7.92 3.04 12.09
C ARG A 70 -8.26 3.79 13.40
N PRO A 71 -9.02 4.90 13.34
CA PRO A 71 -9.60 5.49 12.14
C PRO A 71 -8.51 6.05 11.22
N SER A 72 -8.80 6.14 9.93
CA SER A 72 -7.88 6.61 8.88
C SER A 72 -7.66 8.11 9.02
N VAL A 73 -6.81 8.50 9.97
CA VAL A 73 -6.48 9.90 10.24
C VAL A 73 -5.45 10.35 9.21
N LEU A 74 -5.81 11.36 8.42
CA LEU A 74 -4.94 11.98 7.43
C LEU A 74 -4.61 13.42 7.83
N ARG A 75 -3.55 13.96 7.22
CA ARG A 75 -3.25 15.39 7.33
C ARG A 75 -4.46 16.20 6.86
N ALA A 76 -4.76 17.26 7.61
CA ALA A 76 -5.90 18.17 7.46
C ALA A 76 -7.27 17.62 7.90
N ASP A 77 -7.38 16.36 8.35
CA ASP A 77 -8.59 15.91 9.03
C ASP A 77 -8.84 16.74 10.29
N HIS A 78 -10.11 16.93 10.63
CA HIS A 78 -10.47 17.64 11.85
C HIS A 78 -11.02 16.66 12.88
N LEU A 79 -10.92 17.08 14.14
CA LEU A 79 -11.45 16.33 15.26
C LEU A 79 -11.96 17.31 16.31
N PHE A 80 -12.74 16.79 17.24
CA PHE A 80 -13.20 17.55 18.39
C PHE A 80 -12.52 17.05 19.65
N VAL A 81 -12.14 17.99 20.51
CA VAL A 81 -11.67 17.70 21.85
C VAL A 81 -12.51 18.44 22.87
N SER A 82 -12.85 17.80 23.98
CA SER A 82 -13.44 18.44 25.15
C SER A 82 -12.62 18.09 26.38
N LYS A 83 -12.54 18.97 27.38
CA LYS A 83 -11.85 18.64 28.63
C LYS A 83 -12.59 17.47 29.30
N SER A 84 -11.85 16.48 29.80
CA SER A 84 -12.47 15.27 30.38
C SER A 84 -13.22 15.57 31.67
N ASP A 85 -12.72 16.54 32.44
CA ASP A 85 -13.29 16.95 33.72
C ASP A 85 -14.36 18.06 33.58
N ASP A 86 -14.65 18.51 32.35
CA ASP A 86 -15.67 19.53 32.11
C ASP A 86 -17.07 18.93 32.14
N GLN A 87 -17.76 19.14 33.26
CA GLN A 87 -19.15 18.74 33.47
C GLN A 87 -20.15 19.86 33.16
N SER A 88 -19.69 21.01 32.65
CA SER A 88 -20.58 22.12 32.31
C SER A 88 -21.45 21.76 31.09
N GLN A 89 -22.75 22.07 31.17
CA GLN A 89 -23.69 21.91 30.06
C GLN A 89 -23.99 23.30 29.47
N PRO A 90 -23.79 23.52 28.15
CA PRO A 90 -23.28 22.57 27.16
C PRO A 90 -21.76 22.39 27.25
N ILE A 91 -21.28 21.15 27.07
CA ILE A 91 -19.85 20.81 27.11
C ILE A 91 -19.11 21.60 26.02
N THR A 92 -18.06 22.30 26.41
CA THR A 92 -17.25 23.06 25.45
C THR A 92 -16.42 22.12 24.59
N ARG A 93 -16.69 22.10 23.28
CA ARG A 93 -15.91 21.33 22.29
C ARG A 93 -15.01 22.25 21.49
N TYR A 94 -13.73 21.92 21.44
CA TYR A 94 -12.72 22.61 20.65
C TYR A 94 -12.46 21.81 19.37
N LYS A 95 -12.54 22.49 18.23
CA LYS A 95 -12.16 21.90 16.94
C LYS A 95 -10.64 21.96 16.77
N GLY A 96 -10.02 20.83 16.46
CA GLY A 96 -8.62 20.71 16.08
C GLY A 96 -8.46 20.17 14.66
N TYR A 97 -7.27 20.33 14.10
CA TYR A 97 -6.89 19.80 12.79
C TYR A 97 -5.59 19.02 12.88
N VAL A 98 -5.50 17.93 12.13
CA VAL A 98 -4.30 17.10 12.02
C VAL A 98 -3.28 17.82 11.15
N HIS A 99 -2.16 18.21 11.73
CA HIS A 99 -1.07 18.86 11.02
C HIS A 99 -0.10 17.84 10.40
N ALA A 100 0.19 16.76 11.13
CA ALA A 100 1.00 15.65 10.65
C ALA A 100 0.64 14.35 11.39
N VAL A 101 0.73 13.23 10.68
CA VAL A 101 0.62 11.88 11.25
C VAL A 101 2.04 11.30 11.23
N GLU A 102 2.59 11.07 12.41
CA GLU A 102 3.87 10.39 12.62
C GLU A 102 3.60 8.94 13.00
N LEU A 103 4.65 8.11 13.06
CA LEU A 103 4.50 6.69 13.37
C LEU A 103 3.72 6.46 14.68
N GLU A 104 4.07 7.18 15.75
CA GLU A 104 3.50 6.96 17.09
C GLU A 104 2.62 8.12 17.57
N ARG A 105 2.55 9.22 16.82
CA ARG A 105 2.00 10.49 17.29
C ARG A 105 1.24 11.19 16.17
N VAL A 106 0.21 11.95 16.54
CA VAL A 106 -0.50 12.82 15.62
C VAL A 106 -0.33 14.25 16.10
N LYS A 107 0.27 15.11 15.28
CA LYS A 107 0.43 16.54 15.59
C LYS A 107 -0.86 17.26 15.27
N LEU A 108 -1.40 17.98 16.24
CA LEU A 108 -2.67 18.69 16.10
C LEU A 108 -2.53 20.20 16.26
N GLY A 109 -3.19 20.94 15.38
CA GLY A 109 -3.39 22.37 15.51
C GLY A 109 -4.73 22.67 16.17
N PHE A 110 -4.73 23.57 17.17
CA PHE A 110 -5.92 24.10 17.83
C PHE A 110 -5.89 25.62 17.86
N SER A 111 -7.06 26.24 18.06
CA SER A 111 -7.14 27.70 18.26
C SER A 111 -6.37 28.17 19.51
N GLN A 112 -5.86 29.40 19.47
CA GLN A 112 -5.13 30.01 20.60
C GLN A 112 -5.92 30.01 21.92
N LYS A 113 -7.27 30.01 21.86
CA LYS A 113 -8.12 29.96 23.06
C LYS A 113 -7.92 28.68 23.87
N LEU A 114 -7.76 27.53 23.21
CA LEU A 114 -7.47 26.27 23.90
C LEU A 114 -6.01 26.26 24.39
N LEU A 115 -5.08 26.75 23.56
CA LEU A 115 -3.65 26.79 23.88
C LEU A 115 -3.37 27.67 25.10
N ALA A 116 -4.05 28.80 25.24
CA ALA A 116 -3.91 29.70 26.39
C ALA A 116 -4.46 29.11 27.71
N ALA A 117 -5.40 28.17 27.63
CA ALA A 117 -6.00 27.50 28.78
C ALA A 117 -5.39 26.12 29.06
N PHE A 118 -4.32 25.75 28.35
CA PHE A 118 -3.68 24.45 28.43
C PHE A 118 -2.68 24.39 29.58
N ILE A 119 -2.73 23.31 30.35
CA ILE A 119 -1.79 22.99 31.43
C ILE A 119 -1.26 21.57 31.16
N PRO A 120 0.04 21.28 31.39
CA PRO A 120 0.57 19.92 31.27
C PRO A 120 -0.27 18.91 32.06
N ASN A 121 -0.49 17.72 31.49
CA ASN A 121 -1.28 16.62 32.04
C ASN A 121 -2.81 16.84 32.09
N MET A 122 -3.33 17.83 31.35
CA MET A 122 -4.77 17.91 31.12
C MET A 122 -5.28 16.74 30.28
N ARG A 123 -6.40 16.15 30.69
CA ARG A 123 -7.06 15.07 29.98
C ARG A 123 -8.18 15.60 29.10
N PHE A 124 -8.26 15.10 27.87
CA PHE A 124 -9.26 15.50 26.88
C PHE A 124 -9.99 14.28 26.31
N ASN A 125 -11.30 14.36 26.18
CA ASN A 125 -12.05 13.41 25.36
C ASN A 125 -11.88 13.79 23.90
N VAL A 126 -11.45 12.85 23.07
CA VAL A 126 -11.19 13.05 21.64
C VAL A 126 -12.24 12.33 20.83
N SER A 127 -12.85 13.04 19.89
CA SER A 127 -13.77 12.48 18.91
C SER A 127 -13.25 12.79 17.52
N PHE A 128 -12.79 11.76 16.82
CA PHE A 128 -12.49 11.88 15.40
C PHE A 128 -13.79 12.03 14.63
N THR A 129 -13.79 12.89 13.62
CA THR A 129 -14.91 12.97 12.69
C THR A 129 -14.53 12.27 11.40
N PHE A 130 -15.52 11.58 10.83
CA PHE A 130 -15.38 11.10 9.46
C PHE A 130 -15.33 12.31 8.52
N ASN A 131 -14.24 12.43 7.76
CA ASN A 131 -14.12 13.49 6.78
C ASN A 131 -15.05 13.21 5.60
N ARG A 132 -16.19 13.91 5.55
CA ARG A 132 -17.17 13.77 4.46
C ARG A 132 -16.77 14.51 3.18
N LEU A 133 -15.72 15.33 3.19
CA LEU A 133 -15.33 16.12 2.02
C LEU A 133 -15.01 15.27 0.79
N PRO A 134 -14.27 14.14 0.88
CA PRO A 134 -14.04 13.26 -0.26
C PRO A 134 -15.35 12.76 -0.87
N LEU A 135 -16.29 12.28 -0.05
CA LEU A 135 -17.61 11.85 -0.52
C LEU A 135 -18.40 13.00 -1.14
N GLN A 136 -18.39 14.19 -0.52
CA GLN A 136 -19.06 15.37 -1.07
C GLN A 136 -18.47 15.78 -2.43
N PHE A 137 -17.15 15.70 -2.61
CA PHE A 137 -16.52 15.96 -3.90
C PHE A 137 -16.88 14.90 -4.93
N GLN A 138 -16.95 13.63 -4.54
CA GLN A 138 -17.39 12.53 -5.38
C GLN A 138 -18.85 12.74 -5.86
N HIS A 139 -19.78 13.04 -4.95
CA HIS A 139 -21.17 13.38 -5.30
C HIS A 139 -21.26 14.59 -6.24
N ARG A 140 -20.52 15.66 -5.93
CA ARG A 140 -20.49 16.86 -6.78
C ARG A 140 -19.91 16.55 -8.16
N ALA A 141 -18.88 15.72 -8.25
CA ALA A 141 -18.30 15.30 -9.52
C ALA A 141 -19.30 14.49 -10.36
N ALA A 142 -20.07 13.60 -9.75
CA ALA A 142 -21.14 12.85 -10.43
C ALA A 142 -22.23 13.77 -10.99
N GLN A 143 -22.69 14.74 -10.18
CA GLN A 143 -23.67 15.74 -10.64
C GLN A 143 -23.11 16.61 -11.78
N LEU A 144 -21.88 17.08 -11.66
CA LEU A 144 -21.23 17.86 -12.72
C LEU A 144 -21.06 17.05 -14.01
N ALA A 145 -20.81 15.74 -13.92
CA ALA A 145 -20.69 14.88 -15.08
C ALA A 145 -22.01 14.79 -15.87
N GLU A 146 -23.14 14.80 -15.19
CA GLU A 146 -24.47 14.89 -15.81
C GLU A 146 -24.70 16.27 -16.42
N ASP A 147 -24.49 17.35 -15.65
CA ASP A 147 -24.70 18.73 -16.09
C ASP A 147 -23.83 19.12 -17.30
N THR A 148 -22.64 18.54 -17.42
CA THR A 148 -21.68 18.81 -18.50
C THR A 148 -21.65 17.74 -19.59
N ASN A 149 -22.57 16.78 -19.56
CA ASN A 149 -22.72 15.70 -20.54
C ASN A 149 -21.43 14.89 -20.79
N LEU A 150 -20.73 14.50 -19.73
CA LEU A 150 -19.51 13.66 -19.79
C LEU A 150 -19.80 12.17 -20.05
N LYS A 151 -21.02 11.83 -20.47
CA LYS A 151 -21.47 10.45 -20.70
C LYS A 151 -20.52 9.70 -21.62
N ASP A 152 -20.10 10.31 -22.74
CA ASP A 152 -19.25 9.66 -23.73
C ASP A 152 -17.79 9.49 -23.27
N VAL A 153 -17.38 10.16 -22.18
CA VAL A 153 -16.06 9.99 -21.55
C VAL A 153 -16.11 8.89 -20.49
N LEU A 154 -17.17 8.86 -19.67
CA LEU A 154 -17.33 7.88 -18.58
C LEU A 154 -17.81 6.51 -19.08
N PHE A 155 -18.60 6.50 -20.14
CA PHE A 155 -19.18 5.33 -20.80
C PHE A 155 -18.94 5.39 -22.31
N PRO A 156 -17.67 5.34 -22.75
CA PRO A 156 -17.33 5.51 -24.16
C PRO A 156 -17.87 4.35 -25.01
N THR A 157 -18.44 4.69 -26.18
CA THR A 157 -18.96 3.71 -27.16
C THR A 157 -18.37 3.90 -28.56
N TYR A 158 -17.66 5.00 -28.80
CA TYR A 158 -17.06 5.34 -30.08
C TYR A 158 -15.83 6.23 -29.91
N SER A 159 -15.09 6.42 -31.01
CA SER A 159 -14.08 7.46 -31.18
C SER A 159 -14.46 8.28 -32.41
N ASP A 160 -14.19 9.58 -32.38
CA ASP A 160 -14.37 10.50 -33.51
C ASP A 160 -13.44 10.15 -34.68
N GLY A 161 -12.35 9.41 -34.43
CA GLY A 161 -11.33 9.02 -35.41
C GLY A 161 -10.59 10.20 -36.06
N ARG A 162 -10.89 11.43 -35.64
CA ARG A 162 -10.35 12.67 -36.20
C ARG A 162 -9.30 13.24 -35.27
N CYS A 163 -8.10 13.42 -35.82
CA CYS A 163 -7.03 14.12 -35.13
C CYS A 163 -7.44 15.57 -34.86
N ILE A 164 -7.18 16.08 -33.65
CA ILE A 164 -7.30 17.52 -33.33
C ILE A 164 -6.35 18.31 -34.23
N HIS A 165 -5.15 17.76 -34.43
CA HIS A 165 -4.10 18.33 -35.24
C HIS A 165 -3.69 17.28 -36.28
N PRO A 166 -4.04 17.46 -37.57
CA PRO A 166 -3.45 16.66 -38.64
C PRO A 166 -1.96 17.03 -38.71
N TYR A 167 -1.11 16.21 -38.10
CA TYR A 167 0.34 16.40 -38.13
C TYR A 167 0.83 16.24 -39.59
N GLU A 168 1.03 17.36 -40.30
CA GLU A 168 1.69 17.38 -41.60
C GLU A 168 3.21 17.09 -41.51
N LYS A 169 3.78 17.08 -40.30
CA LYS A 169 5.17 16.72 -40.01
C LYS A 169 5.22 15.60 -38.98
N SER A 170 6.16 14.67 -39.15
CA SER A 170 6.44 13.62 -38.16
C SER A 170 6.65 14.24 -36.78
N LEU A 171 5.86 13.82 -35.79
CA LEU A 171 6.04 14.22 -34.38
C LEU A 171 7.47 13.87 -33.94
N VAL A 172 8.22 14.90 -33.55
CA VAL A 172 9.57 14.78 -33.01
C VAL A 172 9.48 14.83 -31.49
N LEU A 173 9.98 13.79 -30.82
CA LEU A 173 9.91 13.71 -29.36
C LEU A 173 11.00 14.60 -28.74
N TYR A 174 10.69 15.25 -27.61
CA TYR A 174 11.67 16.01 -26.84
C TYR A 174 12.72 15.07 -26.25
N ASP A 175 12.27 13.95 -25.68
CA ASP A 175 13.14 12.84 -25.32
C ASP A 175 13.32 11.89 -26.52
N ARG A 176 14.47 12.02 -27.19
CA ARG A 176 14.84 11.21 -28.36
C ARG A 176 14.99 9.72 -28.03
N SER A 177 15.25 9.37 -26.77
CA SER A 177 15.37 7.96 -26.39
C SER A 177 14.05 7.21 -26.55
N LEU A 178 12.92 7.91 -26.38
CA LEU A 178 11.58 7.35 -26.54
C LEU A 178 11.25 7.00 -28.00
N GLU A 179 11.93 7.62 -28.98
CA GLU A 179 11.73 7.29 -30.40
C GLU A 179 12.15 5.85 -30.73
N ASN A 180 13.06 5.28 -29.92
CA ASN A 180 13.50 3.89 -30.03
C ASN A 180 12.57 2.89 -29.32
N ASN A 181 11.54 3.38 -28.61
CA ASN A 181 10.51 2.60 -27.95
C ASN A 181 9.19 2.76 -28.72
N PRO A 182 8.79 1.78 -29.55
CA PRO A 182 7.60 1.89 -30.39
C PRO A 182 6.32 2.03 -29.56
N GLU A 183 6.23 1.39 -28.39
CA GLU A 183 5.05 1.46 -27.52
C GLU A 183 4.88 2.88 -26.96
N GLN A 184 5.93 3.46 -26.38
CA GLN A 184 5.89 4.82 -25.82
C GLN A 184 5.69 5.86 -26.93
N ALA A 185 6.38 5.73 -28.06
CA ALA A 185 6.21 6.65 -29.19
C ALA A 185 4.81 6.59 -29.79
N ALA A 186 4.21 5.39 -29.91
CA ALA A 186 2.84 5.23 -30.38
C ALA A 186 1.83 5.84 -29.40
N ALA A 187 2.01 5.62 -28.09
CA ALA A 187 1.17 6.22 -27.05
C ALA A 187 1.19 7.75 -27.13
N VAL A 188 2.37 8.37 -27.18
CA VAL A 188 2.50 9.82 -27.30
C VAL A 188 1.81 10.33 -28.56
N LYS A 189 2.02 9.70 -29.71
CA LYS A 189 1.36 10.10 -30.97
C LYS A 189 -0.17 10.02 -30.87
N CYS A 190 -0.70 8.93 -30.33
CA CYS A 190 -2.15 8.75 -30.20
C CYS A 190 -2.76 9.78 -29.24
N ILE A 191 -2.13 10.00 -28.07
CA ILE A 191 -2.56 11.00 -27.10
C ILE A 191 -2.59 12.40 -27.73
N VAL A 192 -1.47 12.83 -28.32
CA VAL A 192 -1.32 14.19 -28.85
C VAL A 192 -2.22 14.43 -30.07
N SER A 193 -2.48 13.38 -30.87
CA SER A 193 -3.44 13.46 -31.97
C SER A 193 -4.88 13.62 -31.48
N GLY A 194 -5.19 13.16 -30.25
CA GLY A 194 -6.54 13.13 -29.71
C GLY A 194 -7.48 12.21 -30.50
N ILE A 195 -6.96 11.17 -31.15
CA ILE A 195 -7.74 10.27 -32.02
C ILE A 195 -8.79 9.47 -31.24
N SER A 196 -8.54 9.14 -29.98
CA SER A 196 -9.46 8.33 -29.16
C SER A 196 -10.72 9.08 -28.72
N ARG A 197 -10.71 10.42 -28.78
CA ARG A 197 -11.79 11.25 -28.22
C ARG A 197 -13.15 10.89 -28.83
N PRO A 198 -14.24 11.00 -28.06
CA PRO A 198 -14.30 11.43 -26.64
C PRO A 198 -13.80 10.36 -25.65
N ALA A 199 -13.53 9.14 -26.11
CA ALA A 199 -13.08 8.06 -25.26
C ALA A 199 -11.69 8.33 -24.65
N PRO A 200 -11.50 8.05 -23.34
CA PRO A 200 -10.20 8.15 -22.69
C PRO A 200 -9.14 7.29 -23.38
N TYR A 201 -7.92 7.81 -23.51
CA TYR A 201 -6.78 7.02 -23.94
C TYR A 201 -6.11 6.39 -22.73
N LEU A 202 -5.95 5.06 -22.71
CA LEU A 202 -5.30 4.35 -21.60
C LEU A 202 -3.85 4.00 -21.95
N VAL A 203 -2.92 4.53 -21.15
CA VAL A 203 -1.55 4.02 -21.09
C VAL A 203 -1.45 3.20 -19.82
N PHE A 204 -1.22 1.91 -19.98
CA PHE A 204 -1.01 1.02 -18.84
C PHE A 204 0.24 0.18 -19.07
N GLY A 205 0.75 -0.37 -17.98
CA GLY A 205 1.92 -1.23 -18.05
C GLY A 205 2.52 -1.43 -16.68
N PRO A 206 3.40 -2.44 -16.55
CA PRO A 206 3.95 -2.81 -15.27
C PRO A 206 4.83 -1.71 -14.65
N PRO A 207 5.21 -1.84 -13.37
CA PRO A 207 6.16 -0.92 -12.76
C PRO A 207 7.49 -0.93 -13.51
N GLY A 208 8.08 0.26 -13.74
CA GLY A 208 9.36 0.38 -14.44
C GLY A 208 9.28 0.44 -15.97
N THR A 209 8.09 0.46 -16.58
CA THR A 209 7.94 0.58 -18.04
C THR A 209 7.86 2.01 -18.58
N GLY A 210 8.05 3.01 -17.71
CA GLY A 210 8.13 4.42 -18.12
C GLY A 210 6.78 5.09 -18.40
N LYS A 211 5.69 4.67 -17.74
CA LYS A 211 4.37 5.32 -17.83
C LYS A 211 4.44 6.84 -17.60
N THR A 212 4.95 7.28 -16.47
CA THR A 212 5.09 8.70 -16.12
C THR A 212 5.96 9.45 -17.14
N VAL A 213 7.06 8.84 -17.62
CA VAL A 213 7.91 9.46 -18.67
C VAL A 213 7.13 9.65 -19.97
N THR A 214 6.32 8.66 -20.36
CA THR A 214 5.45 8.72 -21.55
C THR A 214 4.39 9.81 -21.42
N ILE A 215 3.74 9.90 -20.25
CA ILE A 215 2.74 10.93 -19.95
C ILE A 215 3.38 12.33 -19.98
N VAL A 216 4.54 12.50 -19.34
CA VAL A 216 5.28 13.78 -19.31
C VAL A 216 5.68 14.20 -20.72
N GLU A 217 6.13 13.26 -21.56
CA GLU A 217 6.42 13.55 -22.96
C GLU A 217 5.17 14.02 -23.71
N ALA A 218 4.05 13.33 -23.57
CA ALA A 218 2.78 13.75 -24.19
C ALA A 218 2.33 15.15 -23.72
N ILE A 219 2.48 15.46 -22.43
CA ILE A 219 2.21 16.79 -21.87
C ILE A 219 3.10 17.86 -22.53
N LYS A 220 4.39 17.57 -22.70
CA LYS A 220 5.33 18.50 -23.35
C LYS A 220 4.98 18.79 -24.81
N GLN A 221 4.40 17.80 -25.51
CA GLN A 221 3.97 17.95 -26.90
C GLN A 221 2.71 18.82 -27.05
N GLY A 222 1.80 18.81 -26.07
CA GLY A 222 0.54 19.57 -26.06
C GLY A 222 0.68 21.08 -25.77
N ARG A 223 1.82 21.69 -26.09
CA ARG A 223 2.22 23.02 -25.62
C ARG A 223 1.58 24.18 -26.40
N ASP A 224 0.25 24.17 -26.47
CA ASP A 224 -0.56 25.37 -26.71
C ASP A 224 -1.58 25.67 -25.60
N ARG A 225 -1.80 24.78 -24.61
CA ARG A 225 -2.58 25.06 -23.37
C ARG A 225 -2.67 23.81 -22.47
N THR A 226 -1.70 23.56 -21.58
CA THR A 226 -1.89 22.56 -20.50
C THR A 226 -1.07 22.91 -19.25
N TRP A 227 -1.68 22.76 -18.08
CA TRP A 227 -1.07 22.95 -16.75
C TRP A 227 -1.17 21.66 -15.94
N ASP A 228 -0.15 21.39 -15.12
CA ASP A 228 -0.07 20.30 -14.15
C ASP A 228 -0.60 20.79 -12.79
N LEU A 229 -1.83 20.42 -12.41
CA LEU A 229 -2.48 20.87 -11.17
C LEU A 229 -3.24 19.71 -10.53
N GLY A 230 -2.95 19.43 -9.25
CA GLY A 230 -3.61 18.36 -8.50
C GLY A 230 -5.13 18.50 -8.37
N ALA A 231 -5.83 17.35 -8.33
CA ALA A 231 -7.29 17.23 -8.43
C ALA A 231 -8.11 18.13 -7.48
N VAL A 232 -7.61 18.40 -6.26
CA VAL A 232 -8.31 19.20 -5.25
C VAL A 232 -8.39 20.70 -5.62
N ARG A 233 -7.39 21.24 -6.33
CA ARG A 233 -7.41 22.65 -6.78
C ARG A 233 -8.33 22.85 -7.99
N LEU A 234 -8.51 21.83 -8.83
CA LEU A 234 -9.34 21.90 -10.04
C LEU A 234 -10.84 22.01 -9.72
N ALA A 235 -11.35 21.27 -8.73
CA ALA A 235 -12.78 21.28 -8.38
C ALA A 235 -13.30 22.63 -7.83
N SER A 236 -12.40 23.48 -7.37
CA SER A 236 -12.72 24.82 -6.81
C SER A 236 -12.59 25.94 -7.85
N ALA A 237 -11.89 25.69 -8.95
CA ALA A 237 -11.71 26.64 -10.02
C ALA A 237 -12.80 26.44 -11.09
N LYS A 238 -13.63 27.47 -11.30
CA LYS A 238 -14.68 27.45 -12.34
C LYS A 238 -14.05 27.72 -13.71
N PHE A 239 -13.54 26.68 -14.35
CA PHE A 239 -13.07 26.79 -15.74
C PHE A 239 -14.26 26.76 -16.72
N PRO A 240 -14.23 27.56 -17.80
CA PRO A 240 -15.24 27.46 -18.85
C PRO A 240 -15.14 26.12 -19.59
N ALA A 241 -16.25 25.66 -20.18
CA ALA A 241 -16.25 24.46 -21.02
C ALA A 241 -15.24 24.60 -22.18
N GLY A 242 -14.53 23.52 -22.50
CA GLY A 242 -13.49 23.52 -23.54
C GLY A 242 -12.17 24.21 -23.14
N HIS A 243 -11.99 24.57 -21.86
CA HIS A 243 -10.75 25.18 -21.38
C HIS A 243 -9.54 24.23 -21.47
N PHE A 244 -9.77 22.93 -21.26
CA PHE A 244 -8.75 21.89 -21.36
C PHE A 244 -8.99 21.04 -22.61
N SER A 245 -7.95 20.86 -23.42
CA SER A 245 -7.98 19.92 -24.55
C SER A 245 -7.62 18.50 -24.13
N HIS A 246 -6.79 18.35 -23.08
CA HIS A 246 -6.31 17.08 -22.55
C HIS A 246 -6.33 17.11 -21.02
N VAL A 247 -6.70 15.99 -20.40
CA VAL A 247 -6.63 15.75 -18.95
C VAL A 247 -5.84 14.46 -18.73
N PHE A 248 -4.82 14.52 -17.90
CA PHE A 248 -3.95 13.39 -17.59
C PHE A 248 -4.17 12.94 -16.14
N ILE A 249 -4.31 11.64 -15.92
CA ILE A 249 -4.47 11.03 -14.59
C ILE A 249 -3.41 9.94 -14.46
N ASP A 250 -2.35 10.19 -13.68
CA ASP A 250 -1.37 9.16 -13.33
C ASP A 250 -1.87 8.33 -12.14
N GLU A 251 -1.47 7.06 -12.07
CA GLU A 251 -1.90 6.11 -11.02
C GLU A 251 -3.43 5.90 -10.90
N ALA A 252 -4.18 6.09 -12.00
CA ALA A 252 -5.64 5.98 -12.04
C ALA A 252 -6.20 4.60 -11.59
N GLY A 253 -5.40 3.53 -11.70
CA GLY A 253 -5.78 2.18 -11.23
C GLY A 253 -5.86 2.03 -9.71
N HIS A 254 -5.47 3.07 -8.95
CA HIS A 254 -5.60 3.10 -7.50
C HIS A 254 -6.75 4.01 -7.03
N ALA A 255 -7.38 4.76 -7.93
CA ALA A 255 -8.49 5.63 -7.60
C ALA A 255 -9.81 4.86 -7.70
N VAL A 256 -10.53 4.77 -6.58
CA VAL A 256 -11.87 4.17 -6.53
C VAL A 256 -12.87 5.11 -7.17
N GLU A 257 -13.79 4.59 -7.99
CA GLU A 257 -14.90 5.40 -8.49
C GLU A 257 -15.80 5.87 -7.33
N PRO A 258 -16.39 7.08 -7.39
CA PRO A 258 -17.43 7.50 -6.46
C PRO A 258 -18.45 6.38 -6.18
N GLU A 259 -18.71 6.07 -4.91
CA GLU A 259 -19.71 5.07 -4.48
C GLU A 259 -21.11 5.31 -5.11
N CYS A 260 -21.37 6.54 -5.56
CA CYS A 260 -22.64 6.92 -6.17
C CYS A 260 -22.72 6.77 -7.70
N VAL A 261 -21.61 6.44 -8.38
CA VAL A 261 -21.64 6.20 -9.84
C VAL A 261 -21.76 4.71 -10.14
N ILE A 262 -21.26 3.81 -9.29
CA ILE A 262 -21.46 2.35 -9.45
C ILE A 262 -21.50 1.69 -8.07
N ALA A 263 -22.68 1.27 -7.62
CA ALA A 263 -22.87 0.45 -6.42
C ALA A 263 -22.48 -1.03 -6.65
N ILE A 264 -21.53 -1.30 -7.54
CA ILE A 264 -21.16 -2.65 -7.97
C ILE A 264 -19.62 -2.71 -8.08
N ALA A 265 -19.02 -3.26 -7.02
CA ALA A 265 -17.61 -3.62 -6.85
C ALA A 265 -16.61 -2.46 -6.62
N ASP A 266 -15.71 -2.65 -5.66
CA ASP A 266 -14.54 -1.81 -5.32
C ASP A 266 -13.53 -1.70 -6.49
N LEU A 267 -13.98 -1.23 -7.66
CA LEU A 267 -13.22 -1.15 -8.89
C LEU A 267 -12.85 0.28 -9.23
N SER A 268 -11.65 0.46 -9.79
CA SER A 268 -11.21 1.72 -10.38
C SER A 268 -11.84 1.94 -11.78
N LEU A 269 -11.90 3.20 -12.24
CA LEU A 269 -12.34 3.54 -13.61
C LEU A 269 -11.55 2.76 -14.67
N LEU A 270 -10.25 2.58 -14.44
CA LEU A 270 -9.37 1.86 -15.34
C LEU A 270 -9.73 0.37 -15.41
N GLU A 271 -9.96 -0.27 -14.26
CA GLU A 271 -10.40 -1.68 -14.21
C GLU A 271 -11.75 -1.85 -14.88
N ARG A 272 -12.72 -0.99 -14.57
CA ARG A 272 -14.04 -1.04 -15.21
C ARG A 272 -13.94 -0.92 -16.74
N LEU A 273 -13.18 0.03 -17.26
CA LEU A 273 -13.03 0.21 -18.70
C LEU A 273 -12.39 -1.03 -19.34
N MET A 274 -11.32 -1.58 -18.76
CA MET A 274 -10.66 -2.76 -19.32
C MET A 274 -11.53 -4.03 -19.24
N ASP A 275 -12.31 -4.19 -18.18
CA ASP A 275 -13.07 -5.42 -17.93
C ASP A 275 -14.43 -5.40 -18.64
N THR A 276 -15.11 -4.26 -18.71
CA THR A 276 -16.51 -4.18 -19.17
C THR A 276 -16.68 -3.56 -20.56
N ASN A 277 -15.70 -2.81 -21.07
CA ASN A 277 -15.87 -2.03 -22.30
C ASN A 277 -15.09 -2.65 -23.48
N THR A 278 -15.81 -2.97 -24.55
CA THR A 278 -15.28 -3.64 -25.74
C THR A 278 -14.20 -2.83 -26.48
N LEU A 279 -14.17 -1.50 -26.34
CA LEU A 279 -13.13 -0.65 -26.96
C LEU A 279 -11.74 -0.88 -26.33
N TYR A 280 -11.72 -1.34 -25.08
CA TYR A 280 -10.51 -1.49 -24.26
C TYR A 280 -10.11 -2.95 -24.05
N GLN A 281 -10.95 -3.89 -24.47
CA GLN A 281 -10.66 -5.32 -24.41
C GLN A 281 -9.69 -5.76 -25.52
N LYS A 282 -8.97 -6.85 -25.28
CA LYS A 282 -8.17 -7.51 -26.33
C LYS A 282 -9.11 -8.03 -27.42
N ASN A 283 -8.73 -7.84 -28.69
CA ASN A 283 -9.47 -8.46 -29.78
C ASN A 283 -9.36 -10.00 -29.64
N PRO A 284 -10.48 -10.75 -29.64
CA PRO A 284 -10.45 -12.21 -29.49
C PRO A 284 -9.61 -12.93 -30.54
N ASP A 285 -9.54 -12.40 -31.76
CA ASP A 285 -8.85 -13.05 -32.89
C ASP A 285 -7.35 -12.77 -32.89
N SER A 286 -6.93 -11.56 -32.52
CA SER A 286 -5.52 -11.15 -32.57
C SER A 286 -4.83 -11.13 -31.21
N GLY A 287 -5.58 -11.23 -30.10
CA GLY A 287 -5.06 -11.10 -28.74
C GLY A 287 -4.50 -9.71 -28.40
N SER A 288 -4.61 -8.75 -29.32
CA SER A 288 -4.00 -7.42 -29.21
C SER A 288 -5.04 -6.36 -28.86
N TYR A 289 -4.62 -5.33 -28.13
CA TYR A 289 -5.46 -4.14 -27.91
C TYR A 289 -5.55 -3.26 -29.15
N ASN A 290 -6.64 -2.51 -29.28
CA ASN A 290 -6.74 -1.45 -30.27
C ASN A 290 -5.87 -0.26 -29.84
N GLN A 291 -4.79 -0.02 -30.58
CA GLN A 291 -3.79 1.03 -30.29
C GLN A 291 -4.36 2.46 -30.30
N HIS A 292 -5.55 2.65 -30.89
CA HIS A 292 -6.26 3.93 -30.86
C HIS A 292 -6.82 4.28 -29.47
N PHE A 293 -7.06 3.28 -28.62
CA PHE A 293 -7.63 3.49 -27.28
C PHE A 293 -6.65 3.12 -26.17
N VAL A 294 -5.78 2.14 -26.42
CA VAL A 294 -4.96 1.55 -25.37
C VAL A 294 -3.55 1.27 -25.88
N THR A 295 -2.56 1.68 -25.09
CA THR A 295 -1.18 1.17 -25.22
C THR A 295 -0.75 0.45 -23.95
N LYS A 296 -0.33 -0.81 -24.10
CA LYS A 296 0.38 -1.58 -23.08
C LYS A 296 1.88 -1.36 -23.24
N LEU A 297 2.54 -0.83 -22.21
CA LEU A 297 4.00 -0.67 -22.18
C LEU A 297 4.65 -1.97 -21.65
N LEU A 298 5.54 -2.57 -22.44
CA LEU A 298 6.12 -3.89 -22.15
C LEU A 298 7.62 -3.84 -21.77
N ARG A 299 8.36 -2.82 -22.19
CA ARG A 299 9.79 -2.70 -21.92
C ARG A 299 10.04 -2.18 -20.50
N ASN A 300 10.60 -3.00 -19.64
CA ASN A 300 10.97 -2.66 -18.26
C ASN A 300 12.40 -2.11 -18.20
N TYR A 301 12.55 -0.89 -17.68
CA TYR A 301 13.83 -0.19 -17.57
C TYR A 301 14.38 -0.14 -16.13
N ARG A 302 13.82 -0.95 -15.22
CA ARG A 302 14.08 -0.84 -13.78
C ARG A 302 14.90 -2.00 -13.22
N SER A 303 14.41 -3.22 -13.40
CA SER A 303 14.77 -4.36 -12.56
C SER A 303 15.65 -5.37 -13.30
N HIS A 304 16.51 -6.05 -12.56
CA HIS A 304 17.26 -7.20 -13.05
C HIS A 304 16.31 -8.29 -13.57
N PRO A 305 16.65 -9.01 -14.67
CA PRO A 305 15.78 -10.02 -15.26
C PRO A 305 15.27 -11.09 -14.29
N THR A 306 16.13 -11.59 -13.39
CA THR A 306 15.73 -12.61 -12.40
C THR A 306 14.67 -12.10 -11.42
N ILE A 307 14.73 -10.83 -11.03
CA ILE A 307 13.74 -10.20 -10.13
C ILE A 307 12.41 -10.07 -10.86
N LEU A 308 12.44 -9.81 -12.17
CA LEU A 308 11.25 -9.61 -12.99
C LEU A 308 10.58 -10.91 -13.43
N GLU A 309 11.30 -12.05 -13.44
CA GLU A 309 10.80 -13.35 -13.93
C GLU A 309 9.47 -13.74 -13.27
N ILE A 310 9.40 -13.74 -11.94
CA ILE A 310 8.20 -14.15 -11.20
C ILE A 310 7.03 -13.17 -11.37
N PRO A 311 7.21 -11.84 -11.22
CA PRO A 311 6.14 -10.91 -11.55
C PRO A 311 5.68 -10.99 -13.01
N ASN A 312 6.58 -11.23 -13.96
CA ASN A 312 6.25 -11.35 -15.38
C ASN A 312 5.36 -12.56 -15.67
N GLU A 313 5.72 -13.70 -15.09
CA GLU A 313 4.94 -14.93 -15.20
C GLU A 313 3.55 -14.78 -14.56
N LEU A 314 3.49 -14.28 -13.32
CA LEU A 314 2.25 -14.28 -12.53
C LEU A 314 1.25 -13.18 -12.92
N PHE A 315 1.73 -12.03 -13.40
CA PHE A 315 0.87 -10.85 -13.59
C PHE A 315 0.85 -10.31 -15.01
N TYR A 316 1.75 -10.75 -15.89
CA TYR A 316 2.00 -10.08 -17.16
C TYR A 316 2.13 -11.01 -18.36
N ASP A 317 1.62 -12.25 -18.26
CA ASP A 317 1.53 -13.23 -19.34
C ASP A 317 2.89 -13.53 -20.01
N ASN A 318 4.00 -13.36 -19.29
CA ASN A 318 5.36 -13.42 -19.83
C ASN A 318 5.67 -12.43 -20.98
N GLU A 319 4.90 -11.35 -21.12
CA GLU A 319 5.08 -10.36 -22.18
C GLU A 319 6.13 -9.28 -21.85
N LEU A 320 6.54 -9.11 -20.58
CA LEU A 320 7.52 -8.09 -20.22
C LEU A 320 8.92 -8.38 -20.78
N MET A 321 9.56 -7.32 -21.26
CA MET A 321 10.93 -7.36 -21.79
C MET A 321 11.88 -6.54 -20.92
N THR A 322 13.10 -7.02 -20.70
CA THR A 322 14.10 -6.36 -19.86
C THR A 322 14.99 -5.42 -20.69
N TYR A 323 14.99 -4.14 -20.36
CA TYR A 323 15.76 -3.06 -21.00
C TYR A 323 16.49 -2.18 -19.95
N ALA A 324 16.52 -2.60 -18.70
CA ALA A 324 17.19 -1.88 -17.62
C ALA A 324 18.72 -1.86 -17.84
N ASP A 325 19.36 -0.77 -17.40
CA ASP A 325 20.82 -0.59 -17.53
C ASP A 325 21.59 -1.71 -16.79
N PRO A 326 22.37 -2.55 -17.51
CA PRO A 326 23.17 -3.62 -16.92
C PRO A 326 24.13 -3.13 -15.83
N LEU A 327 24.67 -1.91 -15.95
CA LEU A 327 25.58 -1.34 -14.95
C LEU A 327 24.91 -1.19 -13.57
N ILE A 328 23.59 -0.98 -13.56
CA ILE A 328 22.81 -0.90 -12.32
C ILE A 328 22.37 -2.30 -11.92
N THR A 329 21.72 -3.04 -12.81
CA THR A 329 21.05 -4.30 -12.46
C THR A 329 22.03 -5.41 -12.12
N GLU A 330 23.17 -5.50 -12.79
CA GLU A 330 24.18 -6.54 -12.56
C GLU A 330 25.15 -6.19 -11.42
N SER A 331 25.05 -4.98 -10.85
CA SER A 331 26.00 -4.48 -9.85
C SER A 331 26.13 -5.32 -8.58
N TYR A 332 25.16 -6.21 -8.31
CA TYR A 332 25.17 -7.13 -7.16
C TYR A 332 25.30 -8.61 -7.54
N CYS A 333 25.35 -8.99 -8.82
CA CYS A 333 25.45 -10.38 -9.28
C CYS A 333 26.68 -11.12 -8.71
N GLN A 334 27.76 -10.39 -8.45
CA GLN A 334 29.00 -10.92 -7.89
C GLN A 334 29.15 -10.68 -6.37
N TRP A 335 28.12 -10.18 -5.69
CA TRP A 335 28.18 -9.91 -4.25
C TRP A 335 28.48 -11.19 -3.46
N GLN A 336 29.41 -11.10 -2.50
CA GLN A 336 29.96 -12.27 -1.80
C GLN A 336 28.96 -13.01 -0.91
N HIS A 337 27.87 -12.35 -0.53
CA HIS A 337 26.86 -12.91 0.36
C HIS A 337 25.64 -13.47 -0.38
N LEU A 338 25.65 -13.46 -1.71
CA LEU A 338 24.65 -14.20 -2.47
C LEU A 338 24.84 -15.71 -2.27
N PRO A 339 23.77 -16.47 -1.97
CA PRO A 339 23.82 -17.93 -1.97
C PRO A 339 24.24 -18.48 -3.35
N LYS A 340 23.77 -17.83 -4.42
CA LYS A 340 24.10 -18.15 -5.81
C LYS A 340 24.61 -16.92 -6.56
N LYS A 341 25.79 -17.04 -7.18
CA LYS A 341 26.33 -16.00 -8.07
C LYS A 341 25.45 -15.79 -9.30
N ASP A 342 25.41 -14.55 -9.78
CA ASP A 342 24.59 -14.10 -10.92
C ASP A 342 23.07 -14.24 -10.71
N PHE A 343 22.65 -14.45 -9.46
CA PHE A 343 21.25 -14.53 -9.08
C PHE A 343 20.98 -13.55 -7.92
N PRO A 344 20.66 -12.28 -8.21
CA PRO A 344 20.53 -11.22 -7.20
C PRO A 344 19.17 -11.25 -6.46
N ILE A 345 18.78 -12.42 -6.01
CA ILE A 345 17.66 -12.63 -5.09
C ILE A 345 18.17 -13.47 -3.94
N ILE A 346 17.79 -13.11 -2.72
CA ILE A 346 18.00 -13.95 -1.54
C ILE A 346 16.65 -14.14 -0.88
N PHE A 347 16.26 -15.39 -0.66
CA PHE A 347 15.19 -15.71 0.27
C PHE A 347 15.82 -16.25 1.55
N HIS A 348 15.63 -15.56 2.67
CA HIS A 348 16.13 -15.95 3.98
C HIS A 348 14.97 -16.45 4.85
N GLY A 349 14.88 -17.77 5.05
CA GLY A 349 13.88 -18.41 5.88
C GLY A 349 14.12 -18.16 7.37
N VAL A 350 13.11 -17.66 8.08
CA VAL A 350 13.15 -17.36 9.52
C VAL A 350 11.92 -17.93 10.21
N LEU A 351 12.10 -18.86 11.17
CA LEU A 351 11.03 -19.36 12.07
C LEU A 351 10.92 -18.52 13.35
N GLY A 352 11.00 -17.19 13.22
CA GLY A 352 10.83 -16.31 14.37
C GLY A 352 9.40 -16.35 14.87
N GLU A 353 9.13 -15.79 16.04
CA GLU A 353 7.76 -15.62 16.53
C GLU A 353 7.25 -14.22 16.18
N ASP A 354 6.06 -14.12 15.56
CA ASP A 354 5.41 -12.83 15.41
C ASP A 354 4.78 -12.40 16.75
N GLN A 355 5.43 -11.43 17.37
CA GLN A 355 5.05 -10.90 18.67
C GLN A 355 4.15 -9.67 18.52
N ARG A 356 3.33 -9.45 19.54
CA ARG A 356 2.49 -8.27 19.67
C ARG A 356 2.71 -7.64 21.04
N GLU A 357 2.95 -6.33 21.07
CA GLU A 357 2.99 -5.60 22.34
C GLU A 357 1.57 -5.47 22.89
N GLU A 358 1.35 -5.65 24.19
CA GLU A 358 0.02 -5.53 24.85
C GLU A 358 -0.73 -4.22 24.50
N LYS A 359 0.02 -3.18 24.12
CA LYS A 359 -0.49 -1.82 23.83
C LYS A 359 -0.62 -1.51 22.33
N SER A 360 -0.43 -2.49 21.45
CA SER A 360 -0.44 -2.31 19.99
C SER A 360 -1.15 -3.47 19.30
N PRO A 361 -2.03 -3.24 18.32
CA PRO A 361 -2.63 -4.32 17.54
C PRO A 361 -1.65 -4.87 16.49
N SER A 362 -0.64 -4.09 16.11
CA SER A 362 0.33 -4.44 15.07
C SER A 362 1.42 -5.38 15.57
N PHE A 363 1.92 -6.20 14.65
CA PHE A 363 2.88 -7.27 14.93
C PHE A 363 4.30 -6.89 14.52
N PHE A 364 5.26 -7.61 15.09
CA PHE A 364 6.67 -7.53 14.75
C PHE A 364 7.35 -8.87 15.01
N ASN A 365 8.45 -9.11 14.31
CA ASN A 365 9.24 -10.32 14.46
C ASN A 365 10.69 -9.92 14.66
N VAL A 366 11.21 -10.19 15.86
CA VAL A 366 12.56 -9.76 16.28
C VAL A 366 13.63 -10.50 15.48
N ASP A 367 13.44 -11.80 15.24
CA ASP A 367 14.38 -12.61 14.46
C ASP A 367 14.50 -12.10 13.02
N GLU A 368 13.37 -11.72 12.40
CA GLU A 368 13.40 -11.06 11.09
C GLU A 368 14.13 -9.72 11.15
N ILE A 369 13.91 -8.90 12.18
CA ILE A 369 14.61 -7.61 12.35
C ILE A 369 16.12 -7.84 12.40
N ASP A 370 16.57 -8.84 13.16
CA ASP A 370 17.99 -9.17 13.28
C ASP A 370 18.58 -9.60 11.93
N LYS A 371 17.86 -10.37 11.11
CA LYS A 371 18.31 -10.71 9.75
C LYS A 371 18.30 -9.51 8.81
N VAL A 372 17.32 -8.61 8.92
CA VAL A 372 17.31 -7.35 8.16
C VAL A 372 18.55 -6.52 8.49
N LEU A 373 18.86 -6.33 9.78
CA LEU A 373 20.06 -5.59 10.21
C LEU A 373 21.35 -6.27 9.75
N PHE A 374 21.42 -7.60 9.80
CA PHE A 374 22.54 -8.38 9.30
C PHE A 374 22.83 -8.08 7.82
N TYR A 375 21.80 -8.09 6.96
CA TYR A 375 21.98 -7.76 5.54
C TYR A 375 22.31 -6.29 5.31
N LEU A 376 21.66 -5.38 6.05
CA LEU A 376 21.98 -3.95 5.98
C LEU A 376 23.45 -3.67 6.31
N LYS A 377 23.98 -4.30 7.36
CA LYS A 377 25.40 -4.21 7.70
C LYS A 377 26.24 -4.73 6.56
N LYS A 378 26.01 -5.93 6.06
CA LYS A 378 26.78 -6.49 4.93
C LYS A 378 26.77 -5.60 3.69
N LEU A 379 25.64 -4.98 3.37
CA LEU A 379 25.53 -4.05 2.23
C LEU A 379 26.33 -2.76 2.46
N LEU A 380 26.35 -2.27 3.70
CA LEU A 380 26.89 -0.97 4.04
C LEU A 380 28.32 -1.01 4.63
N THR A 381 28.82 -2.17 5.09
CA THR A 381 30.16 -2.31 5.70
C THR A 381 31.17 -3.00 4.80
N ASP A 382 30.74 -3.90 3.90
CA ASP A 382 31.64 -4.57 2.94
C ASP A 382 32.06 -3.67 1.76
N GLN A 383 32.04 -2.36 1.96
CA GLN A 383 32.37 -1.34 0.96
C GLN A 383 33.80 -1.50 0.42
N GLY A 384 33.98 -1.35 -0.89
CA GLY A 384 35.29 -1.12 -1.52
C GLY A 384 36.20 -2.34 -1.70
N LYS A 385 35.78 -3.54 -1.26
CA LYS A 385 36.51 -4.78 -1.58
C LYS A 385 35.98 -5.35 -2.90
N LYS A 386 36.89 -5.62 -3.85
CA LYS A 386 36.63 -6.33 -5.13
C LYS A 386 35.69 -5.64 -6.14
N GLY A 387 35.66 -4.31 -6.21
CA GLY A 387 35.08 -3.59 -7.36
C GLY A 387 33.57 -3.33 -7.32
N ILE A 388 32.88 -3.63 -6.21
CA ILE A 388 31.46 -3.27 -6.03
C ILE A 388 31.36 -1.76 -5.71
N ALA A 389 30.54 -1.03 -6.47
CA ALA A 389 30.31 0.40 -6.26
C ALA A 389 29.72 0.66 -4.86
N LYS A 390 30.28 1.64 -4.15
CA LYS A 390 29.80 2.07 -2.83
C LYS A 390 28.32 2.45 -2.91
N ILE A 391 27.47 1.73 -2.17
CA ILE A 391 26.04 2.02 -2.08
C ILE A 391 25.78 3.05 -0.98
N SER A 392 24.92 4.03 -1.27
CA SER A 392 24.45 4.99 -0.27
C SER A 392 23.22 4.44 0.46
N PRO A 393 23.02 4.75 1.78
CA PRO A 393 21.82 4.33 2.50
C PRO A 393 20.50 4.69 1.80
N LYS A 394 20.45 5.82 1.09
CA LYS A 394 19.27 6.27 0.30
C LYS A 394 18.89 5.33 -0.84
N GLU A 395 19.83 4.53 -1.33
CA GLU A 395 19.63 3.56 -2.41
C GLU A 395 19.10 2.22 -1.90
N ILE A 396 18.94 2.07 -0.59
CA ILE A 396 18.38 0.89 0.08
C ILE A 396 16.98 1.23 0.58
N GLY A 397 16.05 0.30 0.38
CA GLY A 397 14.71 0.35 0.97
C GLY A 397 14.41 -0.90 1.78
N VAL A 398 13.72 -0.74 2.90
CA VAL A 398 13.16 -1.86 3.67
C VAL A 398 11.65 -1.75 3.67
N ILE A 399 10.99 -2.78 3.17
CA ILE A 399 9.53 -2.86 3.05
C ILE A 399 9.02 -3.85 4.08
N SER A 400 8.00 -3.45 4.84
CA SER A 400 7.28 -4.37 5.72
C SER A 400 5.83 -3.94 5.85
N PRO A 401 4.86 -4.86 5.82
CA PRO A 401 3.45 -4.51 5.86
C PRO A 401 2.98 -4.03 7.23
N TYR A 402 3.66 -4.43 8.31
CA TYR A 402 3.26 -4.07 9.67
C TYR A 402 4.00 -2.82 10.16
N ARG A 403 3.24 -1.82 10.61
CA ARG A 403 3.83 -0.56 11.06
C ARG A 403 4.73 -0.75 12.28
N LYS A 404 4.43 -1.69 13.19
CA LYS A 404 5.31 -1.97 14.33
C LYS A 404 6.63 -2.58 13.92
N GLN A 405 6.65 -3.42 12.89
CA GLN A 405 7.89 -3.89 12.30
C GLN A 405 8.70 -2.72 11.72
N VAL A 406 8.06 -1.84 10.94
CA VAL A 406 8.70 -0.61 10.41
C VAL A 406 9.29 0.24 11.53
N GLU A 407 8.55 0.44 12.62
CA GLU A 407 8.97 1.19 13.80
C GLU A 407 10.22 0.59 14.45
N LYS A 408 10.19 -0.72 14.71
CA LYS A 408 11.28 -1.42 15.39
C LYS A 408 12.52 -1.51 14.51
N ILE A 409 12.38 -1.75 13.20
CA ILE A 409 13.50 -1.69 12.26
C ILE A 409 14.13 -0.29 12.27
N ARG A 410 13.33 0.78 12.13
CA ARG A 410 13.86 2.17 12.17
C ARG A 410 14.57 2.45 13.50
N ARG A 411 13.98 2.03 14.62
CA ARG A 411 14.59 2.21 15.96
C ARG A 411 15.88 1.42 16.09
N ALA A 412 15.93 0.20 15.59
CA ALA A 412 17.12 -0.63 15.64
C ALA A 412 18.27 0.00 14.85
N ILE A 413 18.00 0.49 13.63
CA ILE A 413 18.97 1.18 12.78
C ILE A 413 19.48 2.48 13.41
N THR A 414 18.58 3.28 14.00
CA THR A 414 18.90 4.67 14.40
C THR A 414 19.29 4.85 15.88
N LYS A 415 18.97 3.89 16.75
CA LYS A 415 19.17 4.03 18.20
C LYS A 415 19.85 2.85 18.88
N LEU A 416 19.74 1.63 18.35
CA LEU A 416 20.23 0.42 19.03
C LEU A 416 21.55 -0.06 18.44
N ASP A 417 21.67 -0.02 17.11
CA ASP A 417 22.85 -0.53 16.42
C ASP A 417 23.95 0.54 16.32
N LYS A 418 25.05 0.33 17.06
CA LYS A 418 26.16 1.29 17.13
C LYS A 418 26.88 1.48 15.80
N GLU A 419 26.98 0.43 14.99
CA GLU A 419 27.69 0.46 13.70
C GLU A 419 26.88 1.24 12.67
N LEU A 420 25.58 0.95 12.55
CA LEU A 420 24.70 1.65 11.63
C LEU A 420 24.49 3.11 12.02
N MET A 421 24.36 3.40 13.33
CA MET A 421 24.20 4.77 13.83
C MET A 421 25.42 5.65 13.54
N ALA A 422 26.63 5.06 13.51
CA ALA A 422 27.86 5.77 13.19
C ALA A 422 28.01 6.08 11.69
N MET A 423 27.17 5.51 10.82
CA MET A 423 27.25 5.77 9.39
C MET A 423 26.59 7.09 9.01
N ASN A 424 27.30 7.83 8.16
CA ASN A 424 26.76 9.04 7.55
C ASN A 424 25.50 8.72 6.74
N ASP A 425 24.53 9.63 6.79
CA ASP A 425 23.31 9.57 5.99
C ASP A 425 22.41 8.34 6.23
N ILE A 426 22.62 7.59 7.32
CA ILE A 426 21.78 6.42 7.65
C ILE A 426 20.29 6.76 7.78
N LYS A 427 19.97 8.01 8.12
CA LYS A 427 18.60 8.53 8.20
C LYS A 427 17.91 8.63 6.83
N GLU A 428 18.66 8.62 5.73
CA GLU A 428 18.10 8.62 4.37
C GLU A 428 17.62 7.23 3.92
N LEU A 429 17.99 6.18 4.65
CA LEU A 429 17.48 4.83 4.41
C LEU A 429 15.97 4.81 4.66
N LYS A 430 15.20 4.47 3.62
CA LYS A 430 13.75 4.40 3.72
C LYS A 430 13.33 3.04 4.27
N VAL A 431 12.58 3.05 5.37
CA VAL A 431 11.86 1.88 5.90
C VAL A 431 10.37 2.23 5.91
N GLY A 432 9.47 1.41 5.37
CA GLY A 432 8.05 1.77 5.26
C GLY A 432 7.17 0.64 4.74
N SER A 433 5.86 0.89 4.68
CA SER A 433 4.91 -0.06 4.07
C SER A 433 5.00 -0.07 2.54
N VAL A 434 4.32 -1.04 1.90
CA VAL A 434 4.27 -1.13 0.43
C VAL A 434 3.70 0.16 -0.18
N GLU A 435 2.67 0.73 0.45
CA GLU A 435 2.01 1.96 0.05
C GLU A 435 2.96 3.16 0.13
N GLU A 436 3.79 3.26 1.17
CA GLU A 436 4.81 4.31 1.28
C GLU A 436 5.89 4.23 0.20
N PHE A 437 6.05 3.06 -0.43
CA PHE A 437 7.01 2.79 -1.51
C PHE A 437 6.40 2.87 -2.91
N GLN A 438 5.09 3.14 -3.04
CA GLN A 438 4.46 3.30 -4.33
C GLN A 438 5.08 4.47 -5.10
N GLY A 439 5.32 4.28 -6.41
CA GLY A 439 6.04 5.22 -7.26
C GLY A 439 7.55 5.36 -6.98
N GLN A 440 8.05 4.82 -5.86
CA GLN A 440 9.48 4.85 -5.52
C GLN A 440 10.18 3.57 -5.96
N GLU A 441 11.50 3.62 -6.09
CA GLU A 441 12.36 2.50 -6.44
C GLU A 441 13.71 2.62 -5.73
N ARG A 442 14.37 1.50 -5.48
CA ARG A 442 15.66 1.45 -4.79
C ARG A 442 16.59 0.46 -5.48
N LYS A 443 17.90 0.69 -5.36
CA LYS A 443 18.91 -0.22 -5.91
C LYS A 443 18.79 -1.59 -5.24
N VAL A 444 18.63 -1.58 -3.92
CA VAL A 444 18.42 -2.77 -3.09
C VAL A 444 17.12 -2.64 -2.32
N ILE A 445 16.30 -3.69 -2.31
CA ILE A 445 15.11 -3.80 -1.46
C ILE A 445 15.25 -5.01 -0.55
N ILE A 446 14.94 -4.79 0.72
CA ILE A 446 14.76 -5.85 1.72
C ILE A 446 13.28 -5.88 2.10
N ILE A 447 12.65 -7.05 2.03
CA ILE A 447 11.27 -7.26 2.44
C ILE A 447 11.28 -8.09 3.73
N SER A 448 10.57 -7.62 4.77
CA SER A 448 10.31 -8.38 5.99
C SER A 448 8.82 -8.69 6.09
N THR A 449 8.48 -9.98 6.07
CA THR A 449 7.08 -10.45 5.99
C THR A 449 6.39 -10.56 7.34
N VAL A 450 7.17 -10.65 8.43
CA VAL A 450 6.78 -10.69 9.85
C VAL A 450 6.07 -11.96 10.29
N ARG A 451 5.00 -12.35 9.58
CA ARG A 451 4.07 -13.41 10.01
C ARG A 451 4.75 -14.76 10.19
N SER A 452 4.42 -15.42 11.29
CA SER A 452 4.95 -16.74 11.63
C SER A 452 3.91 -17.71 12.21
N SER A 453 2.69 -17.25 12.52
CA SER A 453 1.53 -18.09 12.85
C SER A 453 0.39 -17.99 11.82
N SER A 454 -0.28 -19.12 11.57
CA SER A 454 -1.49 -19.21 10.75
C SER A 454 -2.74 -18.61 11.39
N ASP A 455 -2.77 -18.52 12.73
CA ASP A 455 -3.96 -18.12 13.50
C ASP A 455 -4.40 -16.68 13.22
N TYR A 456 -3.49 -15.84 12.74
CA TYR A 456 -3.73 -14.43 12.45
C TYR A 456 -3.98 -14.14 10.97
N LEU A 457 -3.95 -15.15 10.10
CA LEU A 457 -4.12 -14.96 8.65
C LEU A 457 -5.55 -14.49 8.29
N GLN A 458 -6.55 -14.99 8.99
CA GLN A 458 -7.95 -14.60 8.76
C GLN A 458 -8.20 -13.15 9.20
N MET A 459 -7.66 -12.75 10.35
CA MET A 459 -7.68 -11.35 10.78
C MET A 459 -6.97 -10.44 9.76
N ASP A 460 -5.88 -10.88 9.14
CA ASP A 460 -5.19 -10.08 8.14
C ASP A 460 -6.01 -9.85 6.86
N GLU A 461 -6.84 -10.82 6.46
CA GLU A 461 -7.81 -10.66 5.37
C GLU A 461 -8.91 -9.68 5.78
N ASP A 462 -9.55 -9.90 6.93
CA ASP A 462 -10.65 -9.07 7.43
C ASP A 462 -10.23 -7.61 7.64
N PHE A 463 -8.97 -7.39 8.05
CA PHE A 463 -8.40 -6.07 8.24
C PHE A 463 -7.65 -5.54 7.01
N ASN A 464 -7.69 -6.22 5.87
CA ASN A 464 -6.99 -5.84 4.65
C ASN A 464 -5.51 -5.48 4.91
N LEU A 465 -4.92 -6.10 5.93
CA LEU A 465 -3.48 -6.06 6.27
C LEU A 465 -2.70 -7.03 5.39
N GLY A 466 -3.42 -7.98 4.78
CA GLY A 466 -2.97 -9.16 4.04
C GLY A 466 -1.94 -8.90 2.95
N PHE A 467 -0.70 -8.61 3.34
CA PHE A 467 0.47 -8.64 2.47
C PHE A 467 0.72 -10.03 1.89
N LEU A 468 0.29 -11.06 2.62
CA LEU A 468 0.35 -12.45 2.18
C LEU A 468 -0.67 -12.73 1.09
N LYS A 469 -1.93 -12.35 1.28
CA LYS A 469 -3.04 -12.65 0.36
C LYS A 469 -3.47 -11.43 -0.49
N ASN A 470 -2.52 -10.58 -0.88
CA ASN A 470 -2.79 -9.46 -1.78
C ASN A 470 -1.79 -9.50 -2.96
N PRO A 471 -2.21 -10.04 -4.12
CA PRO A 471 -1.34 -10.20 -5.28
C PRO A 471 -0.78 -8.87 -5.81
N LYS A 472 -1.55 -7.77 -5.70
CA LYS A 472 -1.09 -6.42 -6.09
C LYS A 472 0.05 -5.94 -5.19
N ARG A 473 -0.07 -6.11 -3.87
CA ARG A 473 1.00 -5.73 -2.91
C ARG A 473 2.27 -6.55 -3.10
N PHE A 474 2.12 -7.86 -3.31
CA PHE A 474 3.23 -8.76 -3.64
C PHE A 474 4.01 -8.23 -4.86
N ASN A 475 3.30 -7.99 -5.97
CA ASN A 475 3.90 -7.50 -7.20
C ASN A 475 4.58 -6.13 -7.02
N VAL A 476 3.90 -5.18 -6.35
CA VAL A 476 4.48 -3.86 -6.09
C VAL A 476 5.76 -3.97 -5.27
N ALA A 477 5.79 -4.79 -4.21
CA ALA A 477 6.93 -4.94 -3.31
C ALA A 477 8.16 -5.52 -4.02
N LEU A 478 8.00 -6.59 -4.80
CA LEU A 478 9.10 -7.21 -5.55
C LEU A 478 9.68 -6.26 -6.61
N THR A 479 8.81 -5.57 -7.34
CA THR A 479 9.18 -4.66 -8.45
C THR A 479 9.71 -3.29 -7.99
N ARG A 480 9.99 -3.11 -6.68
CA ARG A 480 10.70 -1.94 -6.15
C ARG A 480 12.23 -2.05 -6.31
N ALA A 481 12.75 -3.26 -6.43
CA ALA A 481 14.18 -3.54 -6.49
C ALA A 481 14.74 -3.37 -7.90
N LYS A 482 15.89 -2.68 -8.05
CA LYS A 482 16.61 -2.61 -9.32
C LYS A 482 17.64 -3.72 -9.49
N ALA A 483 18.49 -3.92 -8.49
CA ALA A 483 19.71 -4.71 -8.61
C ALA A 483 19.82 -5.87 -7.63
N LEU A 484 19.14 -5.80 -6.47
CA LEU A 484 19.14 -6.87 -5.47
C LEU A 484 17.84 -6.87 -4.67
N LEU A 485 17.23 -8.04 -4.56
CA LEU A 485 16.07 -8.29 -3.73
C LEU A 485 16.44 -9.26 -2.61
N ILE A 486 16.13 -8.90 -1.37
CA ILE A 486 16.26 -9.79 -0.21
C ILE A 486 14.88 -9.93 0.44
N VAL A 487 14.39 -11.15 0.57
CA VAL A 487 13.17 -11.47 1.29
C VAL A 487 13.56 -12.16 2.58
N VAL A 488 13.06 -11.67 3.71
CA VAL A 488 13.22 -12.24 5.04
C VAL A 488 11.83 -12.62 5.52
N GLY A 489 11.60 -13.90 5.81
CA GLY A 489 10.26 -14.35 6.17
C GLY A 489 10.18 -15.82 6.53
N ASN A 490 9.03 -16.21 7.10
CA ASN A 490 8.75 -17.58 7.47
C ASN A 490 8.27 -18.40 6.25
N PRO A 491 9.07 -19.37 5.75
CA PRO A 491 8.70 -20.12 4.55
C PRO A 491 7.43 -20.96 4.73
N MET A 492 7.14 -21.43 5.95
CA MET A 492 5.98 -22.29 6.25
C MET A 492 4.65 -21.54 6.20
N ILE A 493 4.66 -20.25 6.51
CA ILE A 493 3.49 -19.39 6.34
C ILE A 493 3.40 -18.88 4.91
N LEU A 494 4.53 -18.47 4.33
CA LEU A 494 4.58 -17.90 2.98
C LEU A 494 4.14 -18.89 1.89
N ARG A 495 4.41 -20.19 2.05
CA ARG A 495 3.96 -21.23 1.11
C ARG A 495 2.44 -21.37 0.99
N GLN A 496 1.67 -20.86 1.96
CA GLN A 496 0.20 -20.95 1.94
C GLN A 496 -0.41 -19.99 0.91
N ASP A 497 0.30 -18.92 0.53
CA ASP A 497 -0.10 -18.05 -0.57
C ASP A 497 0.52 -18.53 -1.89
N PRO A 498 -0.27 -18.68 -2.98
CA PRO A 498 0.25 -19.16 -4.26
C PRO A 498 1.39 -18.32 -4.85
N ASN A 499 1.35 -16.99 -4.71
CA ASN A 499 2.36 -16.09 -5.29
C ASN A 499 3.69 -16.21 -4.52
N TRP A 500 3.60 -16.19 -3.19
CA TRP A 500 4.75 -16.40 -2.32
C TRP A 500 5.34 -17.80 -2.47
N ASN A 501 4.50 -18.83 -2.58
CA ASN A 501 4.95 -20.20 -2.82
C ASN A 501 5.70 -20.32 -4.16
N ARG A 502 5.21 -19.67 -5.22
CA ARG A 502 5.88 -19.64 -6.52
C ARG A 502 7.25 -18.97 -6.45
N LEU A 503 7.38 -17.86 -5.71
CA LEU A 503 8.67 -17.19 -5.46
C LEU A 503 9.62 -18.05 -4.61
N LEU A 504 9.11 -18.70 -3.56
CA LEU A 504 9.89 -19.59 -2.71
C LEU A 504 10.45 -20.77 -3.53
N SER A 505 9.60 -21.44 -4.31
CA SER A 505 9.97 -22.54 -5.20
C SER A 505 11.04 -22.12 -6.22
N TYR A 506 10.91 -20.91 -6.77
CA TYR A 506 11.92 -20.31 -7.66
C TYR A 506 13.27 -20.14 -6.97
N CYS A 507 13.28 -19.57 -5.76
CA CYS A 507 14.49 -19.37 -4.99
C CYS A 507 15.16 -20.69 -4.58
N VAL A 508 14.38 -21.71 -4.19
CA VAL A 508 14.90 -23.05 -3.86
C VAL A 508 15.53 -23.70 -5.10
N THR A 509 14.80 -23.75 -6.21
CA THR A 509 15.28 -24.34 -7.48
C THR A 509 16.56 -23.67 -7.99
N LYS A 510 16.66 -22.35 -7.85
CA LYS A 510 17.82 -21.55 -8.29
C LYS A 510 18.94 -21.47 -7.24
N GLN A 511 18.83 -22.18 -6.12
CA GLN A 511 19.82 -22.20 -5.02
C GLN A 511 20.04 -20.81 -4.39
N ALA A 512 19.01 -19.99 -4.38
CA ALA A 512 18.98 -18.63 -3.84
C ALA A 512 18.37 -18.54 -2.43
N TYR A 513 17.99 -19.69 -1.87
CA TYR A 513 17.43 -19.84 -0.54
C TYR A 513 18.54 -20.01 0.51
N THR A 514 18.32 -19.46 1.71
CA THR A 514 19.19 -19.63 2.88
C THR A 514 18.38 -19.45 4.17
N GLY A 515 18.98 -19.70 5.33
CA GLY A 515 18.30 -19.60 6.62
C GLY A 515 17.84 -20.97 7.13
N TYR A 516 16.64 -21.02 7.70
CA TYR A 516 16.04 -22.26 8.21
C TYR A 516 15.99 -23.35 7.14
N GLU A 517 16.30 -24.60 7.47
CA GLU A 517 16.28 -25.70 6.49
C GLU A 517 14.85 -26.01 6.06
N TYR A 518 14.58 -25.82 4.78
CA TYR A 518 13.32 -26.14 4.12
C TYR A 518 13.44 -27.54 3.52
N GLU A 519 12.82 -28.53 4.14
CA GLU A 519 12.57 -29.82 3.50
C GLU A 519 11.37 -29.66 2.57
N SER A 520 11.58 -29.85 1.27
CA SER A 520 10.49 -29.91 0.30
C SER A 520 9.61 -31.12 0.60
N ASP A 521 8.30 -30.98 0.45
CA ASP A 521 7.24 -31.97 0.70
C ASP A 521 7.42 -33.34 0.04
N ASP A 522 8.43 -33.55 -0.81
CA ASP A 522 8.78 -34.86 -1.37
C ASP A 522 8.98 -35.92 -0.27
N HIS A 523 9.31 -35.51 0.97
CA HIS A 523 9.38 -36.41 2.12
C HIS A 523 8.07 -36.52 2.94
N GLU A 524 7.22 -35.49 2.98
CA GLU A 524 5.93 -35.56 3.69
C GLU A 524 4.91 -36.43 2.94
N ILE A 525 4.91 -36.39 1.60
CA ILE A 525 4.07 -37.28 0.79
C ILE A 525 4.50 -38.75 0.95
N ASP A 526 5.81 -39.03 0.97
CA ASP A 526 6.34 -40.39 1.22
C ASP A 526 6.07 -40.85 2.66
N LEU A 527 5.98 -39.94 3.64
CA LEU A 527 5.61 -40.27 5.02
C LEU A 527 4.11 -40.59 5.16
N ILE A 528 3.23 -39.83 4.50
CA ILE A 528 1.78 -40.08 4.47
C ILE A 528 1.49 -41.40 3.75
N ASP A 529 2.10 -41.64 2.59
CA ASP A 529 1.95 -42.90 1.85
C ASP A 529 2.49 -44.11 2.64
N ARG A 530 3.58 -43.94 3.41
CA ARG A 530 4.09 -45.00 4.32
C ARG A 530 3.23 -45.19 5.56
N LEU A 531 2.58 -44.14 6.06
CA LEU A 531 1.65 -44.22 7.20
C LEU A 531 0.34 -44.90 6.80
N GLU A 532 -0.17 -44.66 5.59
CA GLU A 532 -1.32 -45.38 5.02
C GLU A 532 -1.01 -46.86 4.73
N GLN A 533 0.25 -47.21 4.46
CA GLN A 533 0.68 -48.61 4.34
C GLN A 533 0.84 -49.34 5.69
N LEU A 534 0.83 -48.62 6.81
CA LEU A 534 0.96 -49.16 8.17
C LEU A 534 -0.39 -49.29 8.91
N SER A 535 -1.48 -48.74 8.37
CA SER A 535 -2.82 -48.99 8.90
C SER A 535 -3.26 -50.41 8.56
N LEU A 536 -3.11 -51.32 9.53
CA LEU A 536 -3.64 -52.68 9.47
C LEU A 536 -5.16 -52.65 9.31
N ASP A 537 -5.64 -53.38 8.31
CA ASP A 537 -7.04 -53.65 8.01
C ASP A 537 -7.84 -54.00 9.28
N THR A 538 -8.73 -53.10 9.71
CA THR A 538 -9.85 -53.44 10.57
C THR A 538 -11.12 -53.47 9.72
N GLU A 539 -11.52 -54.68 9.33
CA GLU A 539 -12.82 -54.93 8.71
C GLU A 539 -13.98 -54.45 9.62
N PRO A 540 -15.09 -53.96 9.04
CA PRO A 540 -16.20 -53.43 9.82
C PRO A 540 -17.07 -54.58 10.38
N THR A 541 -17.16 -54.69 11.70
CA THR A 541 -18.18 -55.52 12.37
C THR A 541 -19.27 -54.66 13.01
N ASP A 542 -20.48 -54.84 12.49
CA ASP A 542 -21.82 -54.65 13.07
C ASP A 542 -22.36 -53.21 13.31
N PRO A 543 -23.54 -52.82 12.77
CA PRO A 543 -24.09 -51.47 12.87
C PRO A 543 -25.01 -51.18 14.08
N ASP A 544 -25.01 -51.99 15.15
CA ASP A 544 -25.97 -51.85 16.26
C ASP A 544 -25.34 -51.73 17.67
N VAL A 545 -24.44 -50.76 17.87
CA VAL A 545 -24.09 -50.31 19.24
C VAL A 545 -24.05 -48.78 19.32
N VAL A 546 -25.18 -48.21 19.71
CA VAL A 546 -25.27 -46.84 20.22
C VAL A 546 -24.73 -46.83 21.65
N SER A 547 -23.66 -46.08 21.92
CA SER A 547 -23.38 -45.60 23.28
C SER A 547 -22.74 -44.21 23.33
N ILE A 548 -23.59 -43.24 23.65
CA ILE A 548 -23.42 -42.28 24.76
C ILE A 548 -22.10 -41.48 24.74
N ILE A 549 -22.15 -40.27 24.17
CA ILE A 549 -21.71 -38.97 24.74
C ILE A 549 -21.94 -37.92 23.63
N GLN A 550 -23.18 -37.48 23.47
CA GLN A 550 -23.49 -36.20 22.80
C GLN A 550 -24.91 -35.76 23.19
N GLN A 551 -25.05 -35.34 24.45
CA GLN A 551 -26.18 -34.52 24.85
C GLN A 551 -25.67 -33.39 25.75
N GLN A 552 -25.75 -32.19 25.18
CA GLN A 552 -25.98 -30.88 25.79
C GLN A 552 -24.97 -30.34 26.82
N LEU A 553 -24.55 -29.09 26.57
CA LEU A 553 -24.70 -27.96 27.51
C LEU A 553 -24.31 -26.66 26.79
N GLU A 554 -25.30 -26.03 26.13
CA GLU A 554 -25.29 -24.58 25.94
C GLU A 554 -25.86 -23.94 27.21
N PRO A 555 -25.26 -22.88 27.77
CA PRO A 555 -25.84 -22.19 28.92
C PRO A 555 -27.02 -21.32 28.49
N GLU A 556 -28.19 -21.66 29.04
CA GLU A 556 -29.37 -20.81 29.13
C GLU A 556 -28.99 -19.48 29.83
N TRP A 557 -29.49 -18.35 29.33
CA TRP A 557 -29.96 -17.16 30.07
C TRP A 557 -30.33 -16.02 29.09
N ARG A 558 -31.08 -16.36 28.03
CA ARG A 558 -31.91 -15.39 27.30
C ARG A 558 -33.28 -16.00 27.07
N SER A 559 -34.30 -15.18 27.34
CA SER A 559 -35.75 -15.46 27.31
C SER A 559 -36.24 -16.24 28.54
N GLU A 560 -37.17 -15.78 29.37
CA GLU A 560 -38.26 -14.82 29.17
C GLU A 560 -38.64 -14.13 30.51
N VAL A 561 -38.84 -12.81 30.50
CA VAL A 561 -40.15 -12.13 30.64
C VAL A 561 -40.09 -10.80 29.89
#